data_AF-A0A2J6SHW0-F1
#
_entry.id   AF-A0A2J6SHW0-F1
#
_cell.length_a   1.000
_cell.length_b   1.000
_cell.length_c   1.000
_cell.angle_alpha   90.00
_cell.angle_beta   90.00
_cell.angle_gamma   90.00
#
_symmetry.space_group_name_H-M   'P 1'
#
loop_
_entity.id
_entity.type
_entity.pdbx_description
1 polymer ?
#
loop_
_entity_poly.entity_id
_entity_poly.type
_entity_poly.pdbx_seq_one_letter_code
_entity_poly.pdbx_strand_id
1 'polypeptide(L)'
;MTVSLSEAQSENKTLSAKLAANRTAATSVESTTSKVPSSAVKANGGIRMVGSAEAAQVAQAAQLKEDIYSDLTGLIIRSVKREAEEDVFDCIQTGRNGTLHFKLAAGNEKSADSYDDVQCSYIPQLDSSRDRALMELLPDYLEDEITFPRPQAANFYARVAKALTDKAA
;
A
#
# COMPACT_ATOMS: atom_id res chain seq x y z
N MET A 1 44.38 -0.84 6.76
CA MET A 1 42.98 -0.48 7.09
C MET A 1 42.40 0.63 6.21
N THR A 2 43.20 1.52 5.62
CA THR A 2 42.69 2.57 4.70
C THR A 2 42.43 2.08 3.27
N VAL A 3 43.19 1.08 2.80
CA VAL A 3 43.03 0.48 1.46
C VAL A 3 41.67 -0.22 1.34
N SER A 4 41.31 -1.07 2.30
CA SER A 4 40.02 -1.78 2.32
C SER A 4 38.80 -0.85 2.38
N LEU A 5 38.93 0.34 2.99
CA LEU A 5 37.86 1.34 3.01
C LEU A 5 37.68 2.00 1.63
N SER A 6 38.78 2.29 0.94
CA SER A 6 38.74 2.86 -0.42
C SER A 6 38.18 1.87 -1.45
N GLU A 7 38.50 0.58 -1.28
CA GLU A 7 37.95 -0.50 -2.11
C GLU A 7 36.44 -0.64 -1.90
N ALA A 8 35.99 -0.67 -0.65
CA ALA A 8 34.56 -0.72 -0.31
C ALA A 8 33.78 0.50 -0.84
N GLN A 9 34.37 1.70 -0.81
CA GLN A 9 33.73 2.90 -1.36
C GLN A 9 33.63 2.86 -2.90
N SER A 10 34.67 2.36 -3.57
CA SER A 10 34.67 2.17 -5.03
C SER A 10 33.62 1.15 -5.45
N GLU A 11 33.52 0.05 -4.71
CA GLU A 11 32.53 -1.00 -4.94
C GLU A 11 31.11 -0.49 -4.69
N ASN A 12 30.88 0.27 -3.61
CA ASN A 12 29.57 0.86 -3.33
C ASN A 12 29.14 1.88 -4.40
N LYS A 13 30.09 2.70 -4.89
CA LYS A 13 29.85 3.62 -6.00
C LYS A 13 29.54 2.87 -7.30
N THR A 14 30.23 1.77 -7.56
CA THR A 14 30.00 0.91 -8.72
C THR A 14 28.64 0.22 -8.63
N LEU A 15 28.28 -0.32 -7.47
CA LEU A 15 26.99 -0.95 -7.21
C LEU A 15 25.86 0.07 -7.34
N SER A 16 26.03 1.28 -6.81
CA SER A 16 25.06 2.38 -6.95
C SER A 16 24.87 2.79 -8.41
N ALA A 17 25.96 2.89 -9.18
CA ALA A 17 25.90 3.17 -10.61
C ALA A 17 25.21 2.05 -11.41
N LYS A 18 25.48 0.78 -11.06
CA LYS A 18 24.80 -0.38 -11.65
C LYS A 18 23.32 -0.42 -11.29
N LEU A 19 22.95 -0.09 -10.05
CA LEU A 19 21.56 -0.05 -9.59
C LEU A 19 20.78 1.05 -10.32
N ALA A 20 21.39 2.22 -10.50
CA ALA A 20 20.82 3.31 -11.29
C ALA A 20 20.65 2.89 -12.77
N ALA A 21 21.66 2.25 -13.37
CA ALA A 21 21.56 1.74 -14.75
C ALA A 21 20.47 0.66 -14.91
N ASN A 22 20.34 -0.27 -13.94
CA ASN A 22 19.29 -1.29 -13.95
C ASN A 22 17.89 -0.71 -13.77
N ARG A 23 17.73 0.34 -12.96
CA ARG A 23 16.45 1.06 -12.83
C ARG A 23 16.05 1.72 -14.16
N THR A 24 17.00 2.28 -14.90
CA THR A 24 16.77 2.84 -16.24
C THR A 24 16.53 1.76 -17.32
N ALA A 25 17.08 0.56 -17.15
CA ALA A 25 16.84 -0.56 -18.07
C ALA A 25 15.48 -1.25 -17.81
N ALA A 26 15.06 -1.37 -16.55
CA ALA A 26 13.77 -1.95 -16.16
C ALA A 26 12.57 -1.12 -16.64
N THR A 27 12.75 0.20 -16.84
CA THR A 27 11.73 1.06 -17.46
C THR A 27 11.49 0.81 -18.96
N SER A 28 12.22 -0.12 -19.59
CA SER A 28 12.11 -0.42 -21.02
C SER A 28 11.33 -1.70 -21.36
N VAL A 29 10.80 -2.46 -20.40
CA VAL A 29 10.25 -3.82 -20.68
C VAL A 29 8.74 -4.00 -20.44
N GLU A 30 8.05 -3.09 -19.76
CA GLU A 30 6.59 -3.25 -19.56
C GLU A 30 5.77 -2.44 -20.56
N SER A 31 5.70 -2.96 -21.79
CA SER A 31 4.58 -2.72 -22.72
C SER A 31 4.52 -3.82 -23.79
N THR A 32 3.66 -4.80 -23.52
CA THR A 32 2.89 -5.61 -24.49
C THR A 32 3.61 -6.61 -25.42
N THR A 33 3.27 -7.88 -25.19
CA THR A 33 2.74 -8.83 -26.19
C THR A 33 3.74 -9.71 -26.96
N SER A 34 3.54 -11.01 -26.76
CA SER A 34 3.49 -12.07 -27.77
C SER A 34 4.37 -11.91 -29.01
N LYS A 35 5.38 -12.79 -29.12
CA LYS A 35 5.93 -13.39 -30.35
C LYS A 35 5.99 -12.48 -31.59
N VAL A 36 7.21 -12.08 -31.97
CA VAL A 36 7.91 -12.39 -33.25
C VAL A 36 9.13 -11.45 -33.40
N PRO A 37 10.33 -11.93 -33.80
CA PRO A 37 11.48 -11.07 -34.06
C PRO A 37 11.63 -10.79 -35.57
N SER A 38 11.89 -9.54 -35.96
CA SER A 38 12.60 -9.25 -37.21
C SER A 38 13.20 -7.83 -37.23
N SER A 39 14.50 -7.76 -37.50
CA SER A 39 15.36 -6.57 -37.55
C SER A 39 15.01 -5.57 -38.64
N ALA A 40 15.09 -4.26 -38.35
CA ALA A 40 15.62 -3.23 -39.25
C ALA A 40 15.87 -1.91 -38.49
N VAL A 41 17.04 -1.32 -38.73
CA VAL A 41 17.56 -0.09 -38.14
C VAL A 41 16.83 1.15 -38.65
N LYS A 42 16.44 2.08 -37.77
CA LYS A 42 16.49 3.52 -38.09
C LYS A 42 16.62 4.39 -36.84
N ALA A 43 17.67 5.21 -36.84
CA ALA A 43 17.94 6.26 -35.88
C ALA A 43 16.92 7.41 -35.98
N ASN A 44 16.85 8.15 -34.87
CA ASN A 44 16.26 9.49 -34.70
C ASN A 44 14.77 9.55 -34.34
N GLY A 45 14.53 9.44 -33.04
CA GLY A 45 13.27 9.80 -32.39
C GLY A 45 13.52 9.93 -30.90
N GLY A 46 14.23 10.99 -30.50
CA GLY A 46 14.30 11.41 -29.11
C GLY A 46 12.91 11.80 -28.63
N ILE A 47 12.07 10.80 -28.35
CA ILE A 47 10.83 10.96 -27.60
C ILE A 47 11.31 11.23 -26.20
N ARG A 48 11.39 12.52 -25.90
CA ARG A 48 11.72 13.03 -24.58
C ARG A 48 10.73 12.36 -23.61
N MET A 49 11.25 11.49 -22.76
CA MET A 49 10.59 10.88 -21.59
C MET A 49 10.26 11.98 -20.55
N VAL A 50 9.48 12.98 -20.96
CA VAL A 50 9.09 14.12 -20.11
C VAL A 50 8.03 13.69 -19.09
N GLY A 51 7.27 12.61 -19.35
CA GLY A 51 6.28 12.09 -18.41
C GLY A 51 6.81 11.11 -17.36
N SER A 52 7.98 10.48 -17.56
CA SER A 52 8.46 9.41 -16.67
C SER A 52 9.10 9.94 -15.38
N ALA A 53 9.83 11.06 -15.45
CA ALA A 53 10.44 11.67 -14.26
C ALA A 53 9.38 12.27 -13.33
N GLU A 54 8.38 12.97 -13.89
CA GLU A 54 7.27 13.55 -13.13
C GLU A 54 6.39 12.46 -12.52
N ALA A 55 6.02 11.43 -13.28
CA ALA A 55 5.25 10.30 -12.75
C ALA A 55 6.01 9.56 -11.63
N ALA A 56 7.32 9.37 -11.77
CA ALA A 56 8.15 8.77 -10.73
C ALA A 56 8.22 9.63 -9.46
N GLN A 57 8.32 10.95 -9.60
CA GLN A 57 8.28 11.88 -8.45
C GLN A 57 6.93 11.86 -7.75
N VAL A 58 5.81 11.82 -8.50
CA VAL A 58 4.46 11.72 -7.92
C VAL A 58 4.27 10.40 -7.17
N ALA A 59 4.72 9.27 -7.74
CA ALA A 59 4.65 7.97 -7.08
C ALA A 59 5.51 7.93 -5.80
N GLN A 60 6.72 8.49 -5.85
CA GLN A 60 7.57 8.59 -4.66
C GLN A 60 6.91 9.45 -3.56
N ALA A 61 6.33 10.59 -3.93
CA ALA A 61 5.63 11.45 -2.98
C ALA A 61 4.37 10.78 -2.40
N ALA A 62 3.67 9.96 -3.19
CA ALA A 62 2.54 9.17 -2.70
C ALA A 62 2.98 8.11 -1.68
N GLN A 63 4.09 7.40 -1.94
CA GLN A 63 4.65 6.43 -1.00
C GLN A 63 5.05 7.10 0.31
N LEU A 64 5.76 8.22 0.26
CA LEU A 64 6.17 8.94 1.48
C LEU A 64 4.97 9.42 2.32
N LYS A 65 3.85 9.75 1.69
CA LYS A 65 2.60 10.09 2.39
C LYS A 65 2.00 8.86 3.06
N GLU A 66 1.98 7.72 2.38
CA GLU A 66 1.50 6.46 2.96
C GLU A 66 2.37 6.01 4.14
N ASP A 67 3.70 6.07 3.99
CA ASP A 67 4.64 5.69 5.03
C ASP A 67 4.43 6.52 6.32
N ILE A 68 4.32 7.85 6.20
CA ILE A 68 4.09 8.70 7.38
C ILE A 68 2.69 8.47 7.98
N TYR A 69 1.66 8.20 7.17
CA TYR A 69 0.35 7.83 7.72
C TYR A 69 0.42 6.51 8.46
N SER A 70 1.12 5.51 7.93
CA SER A 70 1.36 4.23 8.60
C SER A 70 2.07 4.44 9.94
N ASP A 71 3.14 5.25 9.98
CA ASP A 71 3.89 5.53 11.21
C ASP A 71 3.03 6.24 12.27
N LEU A 72 2.14 7.14 11.86
CA LEU A 72 1.28 7.90 12.77
C LEU A 72 0.08 7.11 13.29
N THR A 73 -0.44 6.16 12.49
CA THR A 73 -1.73 5.50 12.75
C THR A 73 -1.60 4.02 13.08
N GLY A 74 -0.44 3.42 12.77
CA GLY A 74 -0.24 1.97 12.78
C GLY A 74 -1.03 1.22 11.70
N LEU A 75 -1.68 1.93 10.76
CA LEU A 75 -2.52 1.36 9.70
C LEU A 75 -1.76 1.32 8.37
N ILE A 76 -1.70 0.15 7.77
CA ILE A 76 -1.10 -0.12 6.45
C ILE A 76 -2.21 -0.60 5.51
N ILE A 77 -2.29 -0.02 4.31
CA ILE A 77 -3.14 -0.51 3.22
C ILE A 77 -2.26 -1.32 2.28
N ARG A 78 -2.30 -2.66 2.39
CA ARG A 78 -1.41 -3.56 1.63
C ARG A 78 -1.75 -3.63 0.15
N SER A 79 -3.04 -3.59 -0.17
CA SER A 79 -3.50 -3.64 -1.55
C SER A 79 -4.86 -2.99 -1.69
N VAL A 80 -5.15 -2.51 -2.90
CA VAL A 80 -6.44 -1.96 -3.29
C VAL A 80 -6.94 -2.74 -4.48
N LYS A 81 -8.15 -3.28 -4.37
CA LYS A 81 -8.85 -3.93 -5.47
C LYS A 81 -10.07 -3.09 -5.84
N ARG A 82 -10.04 -2.52 -7.03
CA ARG A 82 -11.18 -1.80 -7.59
C ARG A 82 -12.18 -2.77 -8.20
N GLU A 83 -13.40 -2.74 -7.71
CA GLU A 83 -14.53 -3.51 -8.22
C GLU A 83 -15.54 -2.60 -8.94
N ALA A 84 -16.65 -3.16 -9.41
CA ALA A 84 -17.64 -2.42 -10.19
C ALA A 84 -18.24 -1.26 -9.38
N GLU A 85 -18.63 -1.53 -8.14
CA GLU A 85 -19.35 -0.58 -7.27
C GLU A 85 -18.61 -0.28 -5.95
N GLU A 86 -17.45 -0.88 -5.71
CA GLU A 86 -16.68 -0.60 -4.50
C GLU A 86 -15.18 -0.71 -4.74
N ASP A 87 -14.40 -0.02 -3.92
CA ASP A 87 -12.98 -0.25 -3.77
C ASP A 87 -12.76 -1.05 -2.47
N VAL A 88 -12.06 -2.18 -2.57
CA VAL A 88 -11.74 -3.06 -1.45
C VAL A 88 -10.28 -2.85 -1.04
N PHE A 89 -10.08 -2.42 0.19
CA PHE A 89 -8.79 -2.16 0.80
C PHE A 89 -8.41 -3.31 1.73
N ASP A 90 -7.22 -3.88 1.54
CA ASP A 90 -6.66 -4.93 2.40
C ASP A 90 -5.77 -4.31 3.46
N CYS A 91 -6.21 -4.30 4.71
CA CYS A 91 -5.68 -3.44 5.77
C CYS A 91 -5.01 -4.25 6.89
N ILE A 92 -3.86 -3.77 7.36
CA ILE A 92 -3.26 -4.22 8.63
C ILE A 92 -3.24 -3.02 9.57
N GLN A 93 -3.82 -3.15 10.77
CA GLN A 93 -3.60 -2.20 11.85
C GLN A 93 -2.86 -2.85 13.01
N THR A 94 -1.75 -2.26 13.42
CA THR A 94 -0.92 -2.76 14.53
C THR A 94 -0.93 -1.77 15.69
N GLY A 95 -1.13 -2.30 16.89
CA GLY A 95 -0.97 -1.57 18.14
C GLY A 95 -0.18 -2.40 19.17
N ARG A 96 -0.22 -1.96 20.42
CA ARG A 96 0.49 -2.61 21.52
C ARG A 96 -0.05 -4.02 21.83
N ASN A 97 -1.34 -4.23 21.64
CA ASN A 97 -2.03 -5.47 21.98
C ASN A 97 -1.95 -6.52 20.87
N GLY A 98 -1.51 -6.14 19.67
CA GLY A 98 -1.40 -7.05 18.54
C GLY A 98 -1.66 -6.37 17.20
N THR A 99 -1.90 -7.20 16.20
CA THR A 99 -2.10 -6.79 14.81
C THR A 99 -3.43 -7.34 14.31
N LEU A 100 -4.32 -6.44 13.89
CA LEU A 100 -5.60 -6.77 13.28
C LEU A 100 -5.49 -6.70 11.76
N HIS A 101 -5.78 -7.80 11.08
CA HIS A 101 -5.94 -7.84 9.63
C HIS A 101 -7.43 -7.82 9.29
N PHE A 102 -7.83 -6.93 8.40
CA PHE A 102 -9.20 -6.80 7.92
C PHE A 102 -9.23 -6.30 6.48
N LYS A 103 -10.39 -6.43 5.83
CA LYS A 103 -10.69 -5.70 4.60
C LYS A 103 -11.69 -4.59 4.90
N LEU A 104 -11.55 -3.48 4.21
CA LEU A 104 -12.52 -2.40 4.22
C LEU A 104 -13.01 -2.21 2.78
N ALA A 105 -14.28 -2.45 2.52
CA ALA A 105 -14.92 -2.11 1.25
C ALA A 105 -15.59 -0.74 1.40
N ALA A 106 -15.46 0.13 0.40
CA ALA A 106 -16.15 1.40 0.37
C ALA A 106 -16.70 1.67 -1.03
N GLY A 107 -17.92 2.20 -1.11
CA GLY A 107 -18.49 2.62 -2.40
C GLY A 107 -17.55 3.56 -3.15
N ASN A 108 -17.29 3.23 -4.41
CA ASN A 108 -16.45 4.01 -5.31
C ASN A 108 -17.23 5.21 -5.88
N GLU A 109 -16.59 5.99 -6.75
CA GLU A 109 -17.18 7.21 -7.34
C GLU A 109 -18.44 6.97 -8.21
N LYS A 110 -18.76 5.71 -8.54
CA LYS A 110 -19.92 5.33 -9.35
C LYS A 110 -21.11 4.87 -8.50
N SER A 111 -20.92 4.71 -7.20
CA SER A 111 -21.87 3.98 -6.33
C SER A 111 -22.93 4.87 -5.69
N ALA A 112 -22.65 6.17 -5.54
CA ALA A 112 -23.60 7.12 -4.97
C ALA A 112 -23.28 8.56 -5.42
N ASP A 113 -24.33 9.37 -5.52
CA ASP A 113 -24.22 10.79 -5.87
C ASP A 113 -23.70 11.65 -4.70
N SER A 114 -23.78 11.16 -3.47
CA SER A 114 -23.39 11.87 -2.24
C SER A 114 -22.49 11.04 -1.33
N TYR A 115 -21.52 11.70 -0.69
CA TYR A 115 -20.60 11.09 0.27
C TYR A 115 -21.33 10.46 1.47
N ASP A 116 -22.45 11.05 1.90
CA ASP A 116 -23.19 10.61 3.08
C ASP A 116 -23.99 9.31 2.86
N ASP A 117 -24.27 8.98 1.59
CA ASP A 117 -25.02 7.78 1.21
C ASP A 117 -24.11 6.56 1.01
N VAL A 118 -22.79 6.77 0.92
CA VAL A 118 -21.81 5.70 0.73
C VAL A 118 -21.68 4.88 2.02
N GLN A 119 -21.77 3.57 1.90
CA GLN A 119 -21.50 2.63 2.97
C GLN A 119 -20.05 2.14 2.93
N CYS A 120 -19.53 1.77 4.10
CA CYS A 120 -18.29 1.04 4.27
C CYS A 120 -18.57 -0.29 4.95
N SER A 121 -17.97 -1.37 4.45
CA SER A 121 -18.05 -2.71 5.03
C SER A 121 -16.69 -3.12 5.57
N TYR A 122 -16.61 -3.39 6.86
CA TYR A 122 -15.46 -3.96 7.54
C TYR A 122 -15.61 -5.47 7.59
N ILE A 123 -14.59 -6.19 7.14
CA ILE A 123 -14.57 -7.65 7.10
C ILE A 123 -13.30 -8.13 7.82
N PRO A 124 -13.39 -8.63 9.05
CA PRO A 124 -12.23 -9.11 9.79
C PRO A 124 -11.59 -10.32 9.08
N GLN A 125 -10.27 -10.45 9.17
CA GLN A 125 -9.51 -11.60 8.65
C GLN A 125 -8.85 -12.34 9.82
N LEU A 126 -9.64 -12.63 10.84
CA LEU A 126 -9.23 -13.30 12.07
C LEU A 126 -9.24 -14.82 11.92
N ASP A 127 -8.23 -15.46 12.47
CA ASP A 127 -8.13 -16.91 12.63
C ASP A 127 -8.15 -17.27 14.12
N SER A 128 -9.12 -18.07 14.57
CA SER A 128 -9.34 -18.37 15.99
C SER A 128 -8.17 -19.13 16.66
N SER A 129 -7.25 -19.71 15.88
CA SER A 129 -6.04 -20.34 16.41
C SER A 129 -4.90 -19.33 16.55
N ARG A 130 -4.68 -18.51 15.52
CA ARG A 130 -3.57 -17.54 15.47
C ARG A 130 -3.85 -16.28 16.28
N ASP A 131 -5.09 -15.81 16.23
CA ASP A 131 -5.48 -14.47 16.69
C ASP A 131 -6.24 -14.52 18.03
N ARG A 132 -6.25 -15.68 18.71
CA ARG A 132 -6.97 -15.91 19.98
C ARG A 132 -6.71 -14.85 21.05
N ALA A 133 -5.44 -14.53 21.29
CA ALA A 133 -5.07 -13.56 22.31
C ALA A 133 -5.54 -12.13 21.97
N LEU A 134 -5.67 -11.82 20.68
CA LEU A 134 -6.23 -10.54 20.24
C LEU A 134 -7.76 -10.54 20.39
N MET A 135 -8.43 -11.63 19.99
CA MET A 135 -9.88 -11.79 20.11
C MET A 135 -10.35 -11.63 21.57
N GLU A 136 -9.62 -12.18 22.54
CA GLU A 136 -9.93 -11.98 23.98
C GLU A 136 -9.94 -10.50 24.44
N LEU A 137 -9.32 -9.60 23.68
CA LEU A 137 -9.21 -8.17 23.98
C LEU A 137 -10.09 -7.30 23.09
N LEU A 138 -10.54 -7.82 21.94
CA LEU A 138 -11.35 -7.08 21.00
C LEU A 138 -12.80 -6.99 21.50
N PRO A 139 -13.47 -5.85 21.30
CA PRO A 139 -14.92 -5.80 21.40
C PRO A 139 -15.56 -6.75 20.37
N ASP A 140 -16.62 -7.47 20.77
CA ASP A 140 -17.31 -8.48 19.95
C ASP A 140 -17.64 -7.99 18.52
N TYR A 141 -18.04 -6.72 18.37
CA TYR A 141 -18.40 -6.14 17.07
C TYR A 141 -17.23 -5.99 16.09
N LEU A 142 -15.97 -6.16 16.53
CA LEU A 142 -14.79 -6.20 15.65
C LEU A 142 -14.41 -7.63 15.25
N GLU A 143 -15.06 -8.65 15.81
CA GLU A 143 -14.88 -10.05 15.39
C GLU A 143 -15.78 -10.41 14.21
N ASP A 144 -16.87 -9.68 14.04
CA ASP A 144 -17.87 -9.86 12.98
C ASP A 144 -17.75 -8.82 11.86
N GLU A 145 -18.34 -9.15 10.72
CA GLU A 145 -18.52 -8.19 9.62
C GLU A 145 -19.52 -7.10 10.03
N ILE A 146 -19.13 -5.83 9.81
CA ILE A 146 -19.99 -4.68 10.11
C ILE A 146 -20.04 -3.72 8.93
N THR A 147 -21.22 -3.12 8.72
CA THR A 147 -21.42 -2.06 7.74
C THR A 147 -21.79 -0.76 8.45
N PHE A 148 -21.19 0.34 8.03
CA PHE A 148 -21.43 1.66 8.61
C PHE A 148 -21.33 2.75 7.53
N PRO A 149 -22.01 3.89 7.70
CA PRO A 149 -21.95 4.97 6.72
C PRO A 149 -20.57 5.61 6.70
N ARG A 150 -20.08 5.97 5.52
CA ARG A 150 -18.71 6.51 5.31
C ARG A 150 -18.34 7.68 6.23
N PRO A 151 -19.24 8.63 6.58
CA PRO A 151 -18.95 9.65 7.59
C PRO A 151 -18.51 9.11 8.97
N GLN A 152 -18.82 7.87 9.31
CA GLN A 152 -18.41 7.21 10.55
C GLN A 152 -17.05 6.50 10.47
N ALA A 153 -16.37 6.51 9.31
CA ALA A 153 -15.08 5.83 9.14
C ALA A 153 -14.02 6.29 10.16
N ALA A 154 -14.00 7.59 10.50
CA ALA A 154 -13.10 8.11 11.53
C ALA A 154 -13.40 7.53 12.93
N ASN A 155 -14.69 7.36 13.27
CA ASN A 155 -15.10 6.76 14.54
C ASN A 155 -14.78 5.27 14.58
N PHE A 156 -14.97 4.57 13.47
CA PHE A 156 -14.55 3.17 13.31
C PHE A 156 -13.03 3.04 13.56
N TYR A 157 -12.21 3.84 12.87
CA TYR A 157 -10.76 3.85 13.06
C TYR A 157 -10.37 4.11 14.52
N ALA A 158 -10.97 5.12 15.17
CA ALA A 158 -10.68 5.44 16.56
C ALA A 158 -10.99 4.27 17.50
N ARG A 159 -12.06 3.51 17.24
CA ARG A 159 -12.43 2.32 18.02
C ARG A 159 -11.44 1.18 17.82
N VAL A 160 -11.02 0.90 16.59
CA VAL A 160 -10.01 -0.13 16.29
C VAL A 160 -8.67 0.24 16.93
N ALA A 161 -8.21 1.48 16.75
CA ALA A 161 -6.99 1.97 17.36
C ALA A 161 -7.03 1.81 18.87
N LYS A 162 -8.13 2.22 19.52
CA LYS A 162 -8.35 2.06 20.96
C LYS A 162 -8.23 0.61 21.41
N ALA A 163 -8.91 -0.31 20.72
CA ALA A 163 -8.87 -1.74 21.05
C ALA A 163 -7.44 -2.32 20.95
N LEU A 164 -6.63 -1.82 20.01
CA LEU A 164 -5.26 -2.26 19.80
C LEU A 164 -4.22 -1.57 20.71
N THR A 165 -4.55 -0.44 21.35
CA THR A 165 -3.60 0.33 22.17
C THR A 165 -3.91 0.35 23.66
N ASP A 166 -5.19 0.38 24.04
CA ASP A 166 -5.59 0.49 25.44
C ASP A 166 -5.39 -0.85 26.16
N LYS A 167 -4.92 -0.82 27.40
CA LYS A 167 -4.90 -2.03 28.21
C LYS A 167 -6.34 -2.52 28.40
N ALA A 168 -6.58 -3.82 28.18
CA ALA A 168 -7.81 -4.45 28.66
C ALA A 168 -7.95 -4.14 30.16
N ALA A 169 -9.13 -3.65 30.52
CA ALA A 169 -9.48 -3.26 31.89
C ALA A 169 -9.62 -4.48 32.80
#